data_AF-A0A9Q3QDT6-F1
#
_entry.id   AF-A0A9Q3QDT6-F1
#
_cell.length_a   1.000
_cell.length_b   1.000
_cell.length_c   1.000
_cell.angle_alpha   90.00
_cell.angle_beta   90.00
_cell.angle_gamma   90.00
#
_symmetry.space_group_name_H-M   'P 1'
#
loop_
_entity.id
_entity.type
_entity.pdbx_description
1 polymer ?
#
loop_
_entity_poly.entity_id
_entity_poly.type
_entity_poly.pdbx_seq_one_letter_code
_entity_poly.pdbx_strand_id
1 'polypeptide(L)'
;MRNELIDMLYTYNNAFASHNEPLGAIRGHEVDITLNIHRPYPPVLRKPAYPASPRAREALEKHIQELIKLGVLTKVGHNEKVEVTTPVIISWHNDK
;
A
#
# COMPACT_ATOMS: atom_id res chain seq x y z
N MET A 1 -0.04 35.59 17.40
CA MET A 1 0.66 34.29 17.36
C MET A 1 -0.23 33.07 17.56
N ARG A 2 -0.80 32.78 18.75
CA ARG A 2 -1.60 31.55 18.94
C ARG A 2 -2.85 31.49 18.05
N ASN A 3 -3.59 32.59 17.93
CA ASN A 3 -4.80 32.63 17.11
C ASN A 3 -4.47 32.57 15.61
N GLU A 4 -3.43 33.28 15.17
CA GLU A 4 -2.96 33.22 13.77
C GLU A 4 -2.54 31.80 13.36
N LEU A 5 -1.90 31.05 14.26
CA LEU A 5 -1.55 29.65 14.00
C LEU A 5 -2.81 28.78 13.86
N ILE A 6 -3.79 28.96 14.74
CA ILE A 6 -5.05 28.21 14.68
C ILE A 6 -5.79 28.53 13.37
N ASP A 7 -5.87 29.81 12.99
CA ASP A 7 -6.52 30.25 11.75
C ASP A 7 -5.81 29.66 10.53
N MET A 8 -4.48 29.61 10.53
CA MET A 8 -3.70 28.96 9.47
C MET A 8 -4.00 27.46 9.38
N LEU A 9 -3.99 26.74 10.51
CA LEU A 9 -4.26 25.30 10.53
C LEU A 9 -5.69 24.98 10.10
N TYR A 10 -6.67 25.81 10.45
CA TYR A 10 -8.04 25.69 9.95
C TYR A 10 -8.14 25.97 8.46
N THR A 11 -7.47 27.01 7.97
CA THR A 11 -7.49 27.41 6.55
C THR A 11 -6.89 26.32 5.66
N TYR A 12 -5.81 25.68 6.11
CA TYR A 12 -5.09 24.65 5.36
C TYR A 12 -5.33 23.23 5.90
N ASN A 13 -6.46 22.97 6.54
CA ASN A 13 -6.74 21.68 7.18
C ASN A 13 -6.58 20.48 6.22
N ASN A 14 -6.94 20.64 4.94
CA ASN A 14 -6.84 19.61 3.90
C ASN A 14 -5.40 19.34 3.43
N ALA A 15 -4.43 20.18 3.82
CA ALA A 15 -3.02 19.93 3.54
C ALA A 15 -2.40 18.91 4.52
N PHE A 16 -3.12 18.57 5.59
CA PHE A 16 -2.67 17.63 6.62
C PHE A 16 -3.40 16.31 6.50
N ALA A 17 -2.67 15.21 6.69
CA ALA A 17 -3.29 13.90 6.81
C ALA A 17 -4.15 13.85 8.08
N SER A 18 -5.37 13.33 7.95
CA SER A 18 -6.29 13.14 9.08
C SER A 18 -6.56 11.66 9.31
N HIS A 19 -7.23 11.32 10.41
CA HIS A 19 -7.66 9.94 10.64
C HIS A 19 -8.65 9.43 9.57
N ASN A 20 -9.42 10.33 8.97
CA ASN A 20 -10.40 9.99 7.94
C ASN A 20 -9.78 9.97 6.53
N GLU A 21 -8.76 10.78 6.31
CA GLU A 21 -8.02 10.91 5.05
C GLU A 21 -6.51 10.84 5.34
N PRO A 22 -5.98 9.64 5.65
CA PRO A 22 -4.59 9.48 6.07
C PRO A 22 -3.60 9.56 4.90
N LEU A 23 -4.08 9.45 3.67
CA LEU A 23 -3.28 9.48 2.45
C LEU A 23 -3.87 10.49 1.47
N GLY A 24 -3.00 11.30 0.87
CA GLY A 24 -3.39 12.18 -0.22
C GLY A 24 -3.71 11.36 -1.47
N ALA A 25 -4.90 11.56 -2.04
CA ALA A 25 -5.30 10.95 -3.31
C ALA A 25 -5.18 11.97 -4.46
N ILE A 26 -3.94 12.33 -4.82
CA ILE A 26 -3.71 13.29 -5.90
C ILE A 26 -4.03 12.61 -7.24
N ARG A 27 -5.16 12.97 -7.83
CA ARG A 27 -5.60 12.49 -9.15
C ARG A 27 -4.78 13.16 -10.26
N GLY A 28 -4.48 12.44 -11.34
CA GLY A 28 -3.74 12.99 -12.49
C GLY A 28 -2.22 12.85 -12.42
N HIS A 29 -1.70 12.18 -11.38
CA HIS A 29 -0.29 11.86 -11.21
C HIS A 29 -0.04 10.35 -11.30
N GLU A 30 -0.84 9.65 -12.11
CA GLU A 30 -0.66 8.23 -12.36
C GLU A 30 0.69 7.99 -13.04
N VAL A 31 1.42 6.96 -12.58
CA VAL A 31 2.73 6.60 -13.13
C VAL A 31 2.55 5.45 -14.10
N ASP A 32 2.95 5.66 -15.35
CA ASP A 32 3.10 4.57 -16.32
C ASP A 32 4.51 3.96 -16.19
N ILE A 33 4.56 2.69 -15.81
CA ILE A 33 5.81 1.95 -15.62
C ILE A 33 5.97 0.96 -16.78
N THR A 34 6.83 1.30 -17.73
CA THR A 34 7.17 0.40 -18.85
C THR A 34 8.33 -0.53 -18.47
N LEU A 35 8.11 -1.84 -18.62
CA LEU A 35 9.18 -2.83 -18.45
C LEU A 35 10.13 -2.79 -19.66
N ASN A 36 11.44 -2.80 -19.41
CA ASN A 36 12.49 -2.85 -20.43
C ASN A 36 12.86 -4.28 -20.88
N ILE A 37 12.10 -5.27 -20.44
CA ILE A 37 12.27 -6.69 -20.75
C ILE A 37 11.03 -7.20 -21.49
N HIS A 38 11.01 -8.47 -21.91
CA HIS A 38 9.84 -9.13 -22.50
C HIS A 38 9.49 -10.43 -21.77
N ARG A 39 8.24 -10.90 -21.91
CA ARG A 39 7.78 -12.15 -21.29
C ARG A 39 8.70 -13.32 -21.66
N PRO A 40 8.97 -14.25 -20.73
CA PRO A 40 8.41 -14.32 -19.36
C PRO A 40 9.12 -13.35 -18.39
N TYR A 41 8.35 -12.39 -17.84
CA TYR A 41 8.78 -11.56 -16.72
C TYR A 41 8.95 -12.45 -15.48
N PRO A 42 9.85 -12.08 -14.56
CA PRO A 42 10.80 -12.97 -13.88
C PRO A 42 10.21 -14.34 -13.53
N PRO A 43 10.99 -15.43 -13.68
CA PRO A 43 10.48 -16.80 -13.63
C PRO A 43 9.50 -16.98 -12.47
N VAL A 44 8.30 -17.49 -12.79
CA VAL A 44 7.25 -17.85 -11.81
C VAL A 44 7.93 -18.34 -10.56
N LEU A 45 7.66 -17.66 -9.45
CA LEU A 45 8.31 -17.95 -8.20
C LEU A 45 8.05 -19.40 -7.86
N ARG A 46 9.11 -20.21 -7.96
CA ARG A 46 9.03 -21.63 -7.66
C ARG A 46 8.78 -21.88 -6.17
N LYS A 47 8.95 -20.84 -5.34
CA LYS A 47 8.77 -20.91 -3.89
C LYS A 47 7.44 -20.24 -3.52
N PRO A 48 6.59 -20.93 -2.73
CA PRO A 48 5.40 -20.30 -2.16
C PRO A 48 5.82 -19.10 -1.30
N ALA A 49 4.87 -18.19 -1.05
CA ALA A 49 5.07 -17.14 -0.05
C ALA A 49 5.58 -17.77 1.24
N TYR A 50 6.62 -17.15 1.84
CA TYR A 50 7.18 -17.69 3.07
C TYR A 50 6.08 -17.75 4.13
N PRO A 51 5.92 -18.86 4.87
CA PRO A 51 4.88 -18.97 5.86
C PRO A 51 5.07 -17.91 6.94
N ALA A 52 4.15 -16.96 7.02
CA ALA A 52 4.06 -16.03 8.14
C ALA A 52 3.58 -16.79 9.39
N SER A 53 4.09 -16.42 10.57
CA SER A 53 3.55 -16.95 11.83
C SER A 53 2.08 -16.54 11.99
N PRO A 54 1.24 -17.30 12.73
CA PRO A 54 -0.17 -16.95 12.94
C PRO A 54 -0.36 -15.51 13.42
N ARG A 55 0.47 -15.09 14.40
CA ARG A 55 0.49 -13.72 14.93
C ARG A 55 0.85 -12.67 13.87
N ALA A 56 1.85 -12.96 13.03
CA ALA A 56 2.22 -12.06 11.93
C ALA A 56 1.08 -11.95 10.92
N ARG A 57 0.43 -13.07 10.58
CA ARG A 57 -0.70 -13.09 9.65
C ARG A 57 -1.88 -12.26 10.14
N GLU A 58 -2.24 -12.36 11.41
CA GLU A 58 -3.31 -11.54 12.01
C GLU A 58 -2.99 -10.04 11.99
N ALA A 59 -1.74 -9.67 12.29
CA ALA A 59 -1.32 -8.27 12.24
C ALA A 59 -1.33 -7.73 10.79
N LEU A 60 -0.85 -8.53 9.84
CA LEU A 60 -0.84 -8.18 8.43
C LEU A 60 -2.25 -8.02 7.87
N GLU A 61 -3.17 -8.92 8.23
CA GLU A 61 -4.55 -8.86 7.76
C GLU A 61 -5.18 -7.51 8.12
N LYS A 62 -4.94 -6.99 9.33
CA LYS A 62 -5.45 -5.66 9.73
C LYS A 62 -4.97 -4.55 8.79
N HIS A 63 -3.67 -4.50 8.51
CA HIS A 63 -3.09 -3.49 7.64
C HIS A 63 -3.50 -3.66 6.18
N ILE A 64 -3.62 -4.89 5.69
CA ILE A 64 -4.12 -5.17 4.34
C ILE A 64 -5.55 -4.65 4.20
N GLN A 65 -6.42 -4.92 5.19
CA GLN A 65 -7.80 -4.43 5.18
C GLN A 65 -7.88 -2.90 5.25
N GLU A 66 -7.01 -2.24 6.01
CA GLU A 66 -6.89 -0.77 6.02
C GLU A 66 -6.51 -0.24 4.64
N LEU A 67 -5.48 -0.81 4.01
CA LEU A 67 -5.02 -0.39 2.68
C LEU A 67 -6.06 -0.63 1.58
N ILE A 68 -6.88 -1.68 1.70
CA ILE A 68 -8.02 -1.92 0.80
C ILE A 68 -9.08 -0.82 0.97
N LYS A 69 -9.43 -0.47 2.21
CA LYS A 69 -10.40 0.61 2.48
C LYS A 69 -9.92 1.97 1.96
N LEU A 70 -8.62 2.22 2.01
CA LEU A 70 -8.00 3.44 1.49
C LEU A 70 -7.84 3.43 -0.04
N GLY A 71 -8.19 2.34 -0.73
CA GLY A 71 -8.04 2.22 -2.18
C GLY A 71 -6.60 2.08 -2.66
N VAL A 72 -5.64 1.83 -1.75
CA VAL A 72 -4.23 1.60 -2.07
C VAL A 72 -4.02 0.19 -2.62
N LEU A 73 -4.69 -0.79 -2.01
CA LEU A 73 -4.69 -2.18 -2.46
C LEU A 73 -6.06 -2.55 -3.03
N THR A 74 -6.07 -3.28 -4.13
CA THR A 74 -7.30 -3.81 -4.72
C THR A 74 -7.19 -5.33 -4.84
N LYS A 75 -8.29 -6.02 -4.50
CA LYS A 75 -8.38 -7.47 -4.70
C LYS A 75 -8.61 -7.75 -6.18
N VAL A 76 -7.66 -8.44 -6.79
CA VAL A 76 -7.74 -8.87 -8.19
C VAL A 76 -8.58 -10.15 -8.27
N GLY A 77 -9.61 -10.16 -9.12
CA GLY A 77 -10.45 -11.34 -9.36
C GLY A 77 -9.75 -12.44 -10.15
N HIS A 78 -10.26 -13.68 -10.06
CA HIS A 78 -9.70 -14.85 -10.76
C HIS A 78 -9.63 -14.68 -12.29
N ASN A 79 -10.48 -13.83 -12.87
CA ASN A 79 -10.55 -13.59 -14.31
C ASN A 79 -9.80 -12.34 -14.77
N GLU A 80 -9.22 -11.58 -13.84
CA GLU A 80 -8.46 -10.38 -14.17
C GLU A 80 -7.03 -10.77 -14.59
N LYS A 81 -6.56 -10.19 -15.69
CA LYS A 81 -5.22 -10.45 -16.19
C LYS A 81 -4.20 -9.69 -15.35
N VAL A 82 -3.43 -10.43 -14.56
CA VAL A 82 -2.22 -9.92 -13.90
C VAL A 82 -1.02 -10.17 -14.81
N GLU A 83 -0.29 -9.11 -15.14
CA GLU A 83 0.88 -9.23 -16.00
C GLU A 83 2.12 -9.78 -15.27
N VAL A 84 2.25 -9.47 -13.98
CA VAL A 84 3.40 -9.84 -13.14
C VAL A 84 2.92 -10.18 -11.73
N THR A 85 3.42 -11.29 -11.17
CA THR A 85 3.24 -11.64 -9.75
C THR A 85 4.61 -11.66 -9.07
N THR A 86 4.68 -11.14 -7.84
CA THR A 86 5.93 -11.05 -7.07
C THR A 86 5.62 -11.46 -5.63
N PRO A 87 6.46 -12.26 -4.95
CA PRO A 87 6.17 -12.66 -3.59
C PRO A 87 6.51 -11.49 -2.68
N VAL A 88 5.69 -11.26 -1.68
CA VAL A 88 6.02 -10.28 -0.66
C VAL A 88 6.89 -10.96 0.40
N ILE A 89 8.06 -10.40 0.67
CA ILE A 89 8.89 -10.79 1.82
C ILE A 89 8.48 -9.90 2.98
N ILE A 90 8.18 -10.53 4.12
CA ILE A 90 7.75 -9.83 5.32
C ILE A 90 8.82 -10.01 6.38
N SER A 91 9.59 -8.94 6.63
CA SER A 91 10.58 -8.90 7.70
C SER A 91 9.96 -8.23 8.93
N TRP A 92 9.88 -8.98 10.03
CA TRP A 92 9.60 -8.42 11.34
C TRP A 92 10.94 -8.14 12.02
N HIS A 93 11.32 -6.87 12.17
CA HIS A 93 12.40 -6.51 13.08
C HIS A 93 11.85 -6.61 14.50
N ASN A 94 12.21 -7.67 15.22
CA ASN A 94 12.14 -7.62 16.68
C ASN A 94 13.32 -6.76 17.10
N ASP A 95 13.05 -5.60 17.69
CA ASP A 95 14.05 -4.85 18.47
C ASP A 95 14.54 -5.76 19.60
N LYS A 96 15.60 -6.51 19.32
CA LYS A 96 16.45 -7.19 20.29
C LYS A 96 17.79 -6.50 20.29
#